data_AF-A0A9Y2JXT1-F1
#
_entry.id   AF-A0A9Y2JXT1-F1
#
_cell.length_a   1.000
_cell.length_b   1.000
_cell.length_c   1.000
_cell.angle_alpha   90.00
_cell.angle_beta   90.00
_cell.angle_gamma   90.00
#
_symmetry.space_group_name_H-M   'P 1'
#
loop_
_entity.id
_entity.type
_entity.pdbx_description
1 polymer ?
#
loop_
_entity_poly.entity_id
_entity_poly.type
_entity_poly.pdbx_seq_one_letter_code
_entity_poly.pdbx_strand_id
1 'polypeptide(L)'
;MRVELKTVLRSRAKPGDRSDEELARQARAGDVEAFGVLVQRYCAAVSHMINSRVVDPFEAERRVIEVFCATWRDLQHPLCSRRGFLGVLGHAVARNVADLDPPAEL
;
A
#
# COMPACT_ATOMS: atom_id res chain seq x y z
N MET A 1 -6.60 14.29 13.03
CA MET A 1 -5.56 14.80 12.12
C MET A 1 -5.63 14.04 10.79
N ARG A 2 -6.15 14.64 9.71
CA ARG A 2 -6.18 14.00 8.37
C ARG A 2 -4.80 14.13 7.74
N VAL A 3 -3.91 13.19 8.01
CA VAL A 3 -2.68 13.09 7.22
C VAL A 3 -3.08 12.55 5.85
N GLU A 4 -2.91 13.34 4.80
CA GLU A 4 -3.16 12.88 3.43
C GLU A 4 -2.24 11.69 3.11
N LEU A 5 -2.81 10.56 2.72
CA LEU A 5 -2.11 9.32 2.36
C LEU A 5 -0.97 9.54 1.36
N LYS A 6 -1.13 10.51 0.45
CA LYS A 6 -0.11 10.91 -0.53
C LYS A 6 1.15 11.52 0.12
N THR A 7 1.02 12.13 1.28
CA THR A 7 2.11 12.80 1.98
C THR A 7 3.02 11.81 2.72
N VAL A 8 2.47 10.67 3.14
CA VAL A 8 3.17 9.61 3.91
C VAL A 8 3.77 8.56 3.00
N LEU A 9 3.05 8.17 1.94
CA LEU A 9 3.52 7.21 0.95
C LEU A 9 4.43 7.90 -0.08
N ARG A 10 5.57 8.41 0.39
CA ARG A 10 6.62 8.92 -0.49
C ARG A 10 7.52 7.77 -0.94
N SER A 11 7.91 7.82 -2.21
CA SER A 11 8.90 6.88 -2.73
C SER A 11 10.21 6.96 -1.95
N ARG A 12 10.76 5.80 -1.62
CA ARG A 12 12.09 5.64 -1.02
C ARG A 12 13.13 5.12 -2.03
N ALA A 13 12.87 5.29 -3.33
CA ALA A 13 13.81 4.92 -4.38
C ALA A 13 15.15 5.68 -4.23
N LYS A 14 16.27 4.99 -4.46
CA LYS A 14 17.60 5.62 -4.47
C LYS A 14 17.96 6.08 -5.89
N PRO A 15 18.87 7.06 -6.04
CA PRO A 15 19.40 7.44 -7.36
C PRO A 15 20.00 6.22 -8.07
N GLY A 16 19.58 5.97 -9.32
CA GLY A 16 20.00 4.81 -10.11
C GLY A 16 19.09 3.58 -10.00
N ASP A 17 18.12 3.57 -9.08
CA ASP A 17 17.13 2.50 -9.03
C ASP A 17 16.07 2.64 -10.15
N ARG A 18 15.43 1.51 -10.50
CA ARG A 18 14.18 1.50 -11.28
C ARG A 18 13.13 2.40 -10.62
N SER A 19 12.42 3.20 -11.43
CA SER A 19 11.32 4.03 -10.96
C SER A 19 10.15 3.16 -10.47
N ASP A 20 9.33 3.71 -9.56
CA ASP A 20 8.14 2.98 -9.08
C ASP A 20 7.16 2.70 -10.21
N GLU A 21 7.11 3.56 -11.22
CA GLU A 21 6.23 3.40 -12.37
C GLU A 21 6.67 2.24 -13.27
N GLU A 22 7.98 2.08 -13.47
CA GLU A 22 8.54 0.94 -14.21
C GLU A 22 8.35 -0.37 -13.44
N LEU A 23 8.62 -0.38 -12.14
CA LEU A 23 8.38 -1.54 -11.29
C LEU A 23 6.89 -1.91 -11.25
N ALA A 24 6.00 -0.92 -11.22
CA ALA A 24 4.55 -1.16 -11.22
C ALA A 24 4.06 -1.73 -12.56
N ARG A 25 4.65 -1.29 -13.67
CA ARG A 25 4.38 -1.84 -15.01
C ARG A 25 4.81 -3.31 -15.09
N GLN A 26 5.99 -3.64 -14.58
CA GLN A 26 6.50 -5.01 -14.52
C GLN A 26 5.64 -5.88 -13.59
N ALA A 27 5.33 -5.38 -12.39
CA ALA A 27 4.46 -6.05 -11.42
C ALA A 27 3.07 -6.34 -12.00
N ARG A 28 2.49 -5.41 -12.77
CA ARG A 28 1.21 -5.62 -13.46
C ARG A 28 1.26 -6.75 -14.48
N ALA A 29 2.42 -6.98 -15.11
CA ALA A 29 2.64 -8.09 -16.02
C ALA A 29 2.91 -9.44 -15.30
N GLY A 30 2.85 -9.47 -13.97
CA GLY A 30 3.07 -10.68 -13.17
C GLY A 30 4.49 -10.82 -12.61
N ASP A 31 5.35 -9.82 -12.77
CA ASP A 31 6.71 -9.83 -12.19
C ASP A 31 6.66 -9.68 -10.66
N VAL A 32 6.84 -10.80 -9.96
CA VAL A 32 6.83 -10.86 -8.49
C VAL A 32 8.04 -10.15 -7.89
N GLU A 33 9.20 -10.17 -8.54
CA GLU A 33 10.40 -9.49 -8.03
C GLU A 33 10.25 -7.98 -8.08
N ALA A 34 9.71 -7.45 -9.20
CA ALA A 34 9.40 -6.03 -9.32
C ALA A 34 8.41 -5.57 -8.24
N PHE A 35 7.39 -6.38 -7.94
CA PHE A 35 6.48 -6.10 -6.83
C PHE A 35 7.17 -6.18 -5.47
N GLY A 36 8.08 -7.15 -5.26
CA GLY A 36 8.88 -7.26 -4.05
C GLY A 36 9.70 -6.00 -3.76
N VAL A 37 10.28 -5.38 -4.79
CA VAL A 37 11.00 -4.09 -4.64
C VAL A 37 10.05 -2.97 -4.19
N LEU A 38 8.83 -2.91 -4.74
CA LEU A 38 7.81 -1.96 -4.29
C LEU A 38 7.40 -2.22 -2.83
N VAL A 39 7.18 -3.48 -2.43
CA VAL A 39 6.90 -3.83 -1.04
C VAL A 39 8.02 -3.36 -0.12
N GLN A 40 9.28 -3.64 -0.45
CA GLN A 40 10.42 -3.21 0.37
C GLN A 40 10.50 -1.68 0.53
N ARG A 41 10.20 -0.91 -0.53
CA ARG A 41 10.22 0.56 -0.48
C ARG A 41 9.14 1.14 0.43
N TYR A 42 7.97 0.52 0.45
CA TYR A 42 6.78 1.08 1.08
C TYR A 42 6.39 0.41 2.41
N CYS A 43 6.91 -0.78 2.72
CA CYS A 43 6.55 -1.56 3.91
C CYS A 43 6.67 -0.73 5.18
N ALA A 44 7.83 -0.07 5.41
CA ALA A 44 8.02 0.76 6.61
C ALA A 44 6.98 1.89 6.73
N ALA A 45 6.58 2.52 5.62
CA ALA A 45 5.60 3.60 5.63
C ALA A 45 4.18 3.07 5.89
N VAL A 46 3.82 1.94 5.27
CA VAL A 46 2.53 1.27 5.48
C VAL A 46 2.40 0.76 6.90
N SER A 47 3.42 0.08 7.42
CA SER A 47 3.45 -0.40 8.81
C SER A 47 3.33 0.74 9.81
N HIS A 48 4.07 1.84 9.63
CA HIS A 48 3.95 3.01 10.52
C HIS A 48 2.52 3.56 10.56
N MET A 49 1.86 3.64 9.40
CA MET A 49 0.49 4.14 9.33
C MET A 49 -0.53 3.19 9.96
N ILE A 50 -0.39 1.88 9.77
CA ILE A 50 -1.29 0.89 10.37
C ILE A 50 -1.08 0.82 11.89
N ASN A 51 0.18 0.80 12.34
CA ASN A 51 0.53 0.79 13.77
C ASN A 51 0.02 2.05 14.51
N SER A 52 -0.19 3.17 13.80
CA SER A 52 -0.80 4.36 14.42
C SER A 52 -2.30 4.23 14.72
N ARG A 53 -2.95 3.17 14.23
CA ARG A 53 -4.41 2.97 14.31
C ARG A 53 -4.82 1.62 14.89
N VAL A 54 -3.93 0.63 14.89
CA VAL A 54 -4.18 -0.71 15.41
C VAL A 54 -3.30 -0.91 16.64
N VAL A 55 -3.93 -1.20 17.78
CA VAL A 55 -3.23 -1.40 19.07
C VAL A 55 -2.56 -2.77 19.13
N ASP A 56 -3.22 -3.80 18.60
CA ASP A 56 -2.67 -5.15 18.57
C ASP A 56 -1.59 -5.29 17.48
N PRO A 57 -0.33 -5.58 17.84
CA PRO A 57 0.74 -5.70 16.86
C PRO A 57 0.53 -6.85 15.86
N PHE A 58 -0.13 -7.94 16.27
CA PHE A 58 -0.40 -9.07 15.38
C PHE A 58 -1.43 -8.71 14.31
N GLU A 59 -2.54 -8.07 14.71
CA GLU A 59 -3.53 -7.56 13.76
C GLU A 59 -2.93 -6.47 12.86
N ALA A 60 -2.04 -5.62 13.39
CA ALA A 60 -1.37 -4.60 12.59
C ALA A 60 -0.51 -5.23 11.47
N GLU A 61 0.30 -6.24 11.81
CA GLU A 61 1.09 -6.98 10.83
C GLU A 61 0.22 -7.67 9.77
N ARG A 62 -0.85 -8.35 10.21
CA ARG A 62 -1.82 -8.99 9.31
C ARG A 62 -2.43 -7.98 8.33
N ARG A 63 -2.79 -6.79 8.80
CA ARG A 63 -3.34 -5.71 7.96
C ARG A 63 -2.32 -5.16 6.98
N VAL A 64 -1.04 -5.06 7.34
CA VAL A 64 0.04 -4.68 6.41
C VAL A 64 0.11 -5.70 5.27
N ILE A 65 0.10 -6.99 5.58
CA ILE A 65 0.13 -8.06 4.59
C ILE A 65 -1.10 -7.96 3.67
N GLU A 66 -2.31 -7.81 4.25
CA GLU A 66 -3.54 -7.69 3.47
C GLU A 66 -3.54 -6.46 2.54
N VAL A 67 -2.95 -5.34 2.97
CA VAL A 67 -2.78 -4.16 2.10
C VAL A 67 -1.93 -4.49 0.87
N PHE A 68 -0.81 -5.19 1.02
CA PHE A 68 0.04 -5.54 -0.11
C PHE A 68 -0.61 -6.62 -1.00
N CYS A 69 -1.30 -7.61 -0.42
CA CYS A 69 -2.09 -8.59 -1.18
C CYS A 69 -3.22 -7.92 -1.98
N ALA A 70 -3.92 -6.97 -1.38
CA ALA A 70 -4.94 -6.17 -2.06
C ALA A 70 -4.33 -5.32 -3.18
N THR A 71 -3.19 -4.70 -2.92
CA THR A 71 -2.47 -3.88 -3.91
C THR A 71 -2.07 -4.72 -5.12
N TRP A 72 -1.54 -5.94 -4.90
CA TRP A 72 -1.18 -6.87 -5.96
C TRP A 72 -2.38 -7.27 -6.82
N ARG A 73 -3.50 -7.62 -6.19
CA ARG A 73 -4.76 -7.96 -6.88
C ARG A 73 -5.30 -6.79 -7.70
N ASP A 74 -5.34 -5.61 -7.09
CA ASP A 74 -5.83 -4.40 -7.76
C ASP A 74 -4.89 -3.97 -8.89
N LEU A 75 -3.57 -4.18 -8.78
CA LEU A 75 -2.61 -3.84 -9.83
C LEU A 75 -2.86 -4.62 -11.13
N GLN A 76 -3.25 -5.89 -11.00
CA GLN A 76 -3.56 -6.80 -12.10
C GLN A 76 -4.96 -6.59 -12.67
N HIS A 77 -5.84 -5.90 -11.93
CA HIS A 77 -7.20 -5.70 -12.36
C HIS A 77 -7.27 -4.68 -13.52
N PRO A 78 -7.86 -5.03 -14.68
CA PRO A 78 -7.85 -4.16 -15.88
C PRO A 78 -8.42 -2.76 -15.61
N LEU A 79 -9.47 -2.64 -14.80
CA LEU A 79 -10.10 -1.36 -14.46
C LEU A 79 -9.22 -0.43 -13.61
N CYS A 80 -8.27 -0.99 -12.86
CA CYS A 80 -7.33 -0.22 -12.04
C CYS A 80 -6.08 0.20 -12.82
N SER A 81 -5.97 -0.19 -14.10
CA SER A 81 -4.79 0.07 -14.95
C SER A 81 -4.45 1.56 -15.12
N ARG A 82 -5.44 2.45 -14.98
CA ARG A 82 -5.25 3.92 -15.04
C ARG A 82 -4.66 4.51 -13.77
N ARG A 83 -4.68 3.80 -12.63
CA ARG A 83 -4.05 4.27 -11.39
C ARG A 83 -2.59 3.81 -11.36
N GLY A 84 -1.68 4.73 -11.05
CA GLY A 84 -0.30 4.39 -10.70
C GLY A 84 -0.24 3.64 -9.36
N PHE A 85 0.89 3.00 -9.07
CA PHE A 85 1.06 2.15 -7.88
C PHE A 85 0.64 2.82 -6.57
N LEU A 86 1.05 4.06 -6.34
CA LEU A 86 0.69 4.82 -5.14
C LEU A 86 -0.83 5.04 -4.98
N GLY A 87 -1.53 5.21 -6.11
CA GLY A 87 -3.00 5.34 -6.10
C GLY A 87 -3.67 4.03 -5.71
N VAL A 88 -3.15 2.90 -6.16
CA VAL A 88 -3.64 1.56 -5.79
C VAL A 88 -3.30 1.25 -4.33
N LEU A 89 -2.06 1.48 -3.90
CA LEU A 89 -1.62 1.27 -2.53
C LEU A 89 -2.41 2.15 -1.54
N GLY A 90 -2.60 3.43 -1.86
CA GLY A 90 -3.39 4.34 -1.03
C GLY A 90 -4.85 3.90 -0.89
N HIS A 91 -5.45 3.37 -1.95
CA HIS A 91 -6.80 2.79 -1.93
C HIS A 91 -6.86 1.52 -1.06
N ALA A 92 -5.89 0.61 -1.23
CA ALA A 92 -5.79 -0.61 -0.43
C ALA A 92 -5.62 -0.32 1.07
N VAL A 93 -4.76 0.65 1.43
CA VAL A 93 -4.64 1.11 2.81
C VAL A 93 -5.95 1.67 3.32
N ALA A 94 -6.59 2.57 2.58
CA ALA A 94 -7.83 3.21 3.02
C ALA A 94 -8.92 2.16 3.30
N ARG A 95 -9.06 1.15 2.43
CA ARG A 95 -10.02 0.05 2.62
C ARG A 95 -9.73 -0.77 3.89
N ASN A 96 -8.46 -1.10 4.14
CA ASN A 96 -8.07 -1.94 5.28
C ASN A 96 -8.08 -1.18 6.61
N VAL A 97 -8.01 0.15 6.57
CA VAL A 97 -8.09 1.02 7.75
C VAL A 97 -9.53 1.47 8.03
N ALA A 98 -10.34 1.74 7.01
CA ALA A 98 -11.74 2.16 7.18
C ALA A 98 -12.59 1.11 7.89
N ASP A 99 -12.19 -0.15 7.80
CA ASP A 99 -12.77 -1.29 8.50
C ASP A 99 -12.53 -1.24 10.04
N LEU A 100 -11.72 -0.30 10.54
CA LEU A 100 -11.45 -0.10 11.98
C LEU A 100 -12.37 0.93 12.65
N ASP A 101 -13.38 1.47 11.94
CA ASP A 101 -14.35 2.43 12.47
C ASP A 101 -15.80 1.91 12.32
N PRO A 102 -16.33 1.14 13.30
CA PRO A 102 -17.76 1.09 13.57
C PRO A 102 -18.19 2.32 14.40
N PRO A 103 -19.42 2.85 14.21
CA PRO A 103 -19.86 4.09 14.83
C PRO A 103 -19.68 4.06 16.35
N ALA A 104 -19.19 5.17 16.90
CA ALA A 104 -19.45 5.51 18.29
C ALA A 104 -20.97 5.64 18.47
N GLU A 105 -21.65 4.52 18.69
CA GLU A 105 -23.02 4.54 19.18
C GLU A 105 -22.98 4.93 20.66
N LEU A 106 -23.55 6.11 20.91
CA LEU A 106 -23.88 6.69 22.21
C LEU A 106 -24.95 5.85 22.93
#